data_AF-A0A814XSD6-F1
#
_entry.id   AF-A0A814XSD6-F1
#
_cell.length_a   1.000
_cell.length_b   1.000
_cell.length_c   1.000
_cell.angle_alpha   90.00
_cell.angle_beta   90.00
_cell.angle_gamma   90.00
#
_symmetry.space_group_name_H-M   'P 1'
#
loop_
_entity.id
_entity.type
_entity.pdbx_description
1 polymer ?
#
loop_
_entity_poly.entity_id
_entity_poly.type
_entity_poly.pdbx_seq_one_letter_code
_entity_poly.pdbx_strand_id
1 'polypeptide(L)'
;MLSPFSSINDNNDSNIIDSLYQLCKDNEIEKVRSILPFIGNINIINRIQTSTGSTCLHVACYYGHREMVEMLLEYGAVHSIRNIRYNLTPYEEAQTDDIKQLILEHQKLFSNNDYDYIEWSVVGDDLLGKRREFREAIDVYKTYDNHHLMSKLLAEVIHYYLNEYLVNQINDTKNPEDQITRKQIETIESYFKEAIEKQDYLTYFIKAYTLTNFFYKVLNRNLALYILEYFDETKTFSSNYRLVNCLVHIVTLLIYNPNLPQYQYQGICYRGMRITQNDLDQYQLNQHILNRTFLSTSTDHQVAAMFAGECQQSQMRYTPNDHCALQYSCLCQYLIKQNSTAMDIQSLSTRPDEKEILIIPFSVFKVMKIKRNYLDDSTASISIEIELEECEDVIDDKKVSESEPTSRSSSLSSSDNDIKEIEHYVKFKQRKYLLYGIVGILTLAALLALTFIFIFTFVGCPNILNQSNWNARPYLFRENLTTFPVTHIVIRQLGDSEPILNQQDCIRNIKDLQDFQMDKLGWADIGFNFLICNYNDDQQQIYRGRGWINRGAHCRGYNYNSLGIGNIGNYATRKSLSTFKSLIKCGITKNAIVQNFILNVFDELQTALINKTFEAAFISLQGSYGI
;
A
#
# COMPACT_ATOMS: atom_id res chain seq x y z
N MET A 1 14.21 -42.93 7.19
CA MET A 1 14.91 -42.17 8.24
C MET A 1 13.86 -41.55 9.16
N LEU A 2 14.25 -41.05 10.34
CA LEU A 2 13.31 -40.51 11.33
C LEU A 2 12.81 -39.11 10.94
N SER A 3 11.62 -38.74 11.42
CA SER A 3 10.98 -37.45 11.16
C SER A 3 11.02 -36.51 12.36
N PRO A 4 11.48 -35.26 12.18
CA PRO A 4 11.07 -34.11 13.00
C PRO A 4 10.00 -33.28 12.25
N PHE A 5 9.01 -32.63 12.88
CA PHE A 5 8.73 -32.46 14.30
C PHE A 5 7.27 -32.80 14.63
N SER A 6 7.03 -33.29 15.85
CA SER A 6 5.71 -33.39 16.48
C SER A 6 5.62 -32.43 17.67
N SER A 7 4.46 -31.80 17.86
CA SER A 7 4.06 -30.95 19.01
C SER A 7 4.97 -29.78 19.37
N ILE A 8 4.42 -28.56 19.28
CA ILE A 8 5.02 -27.34 19.83
C ILE A 8 4.91 -27.39 21.36
N ASN A 9 5.98 -27.01 22.07
CA ASN A 9 6.04 -26.93 23.53
C ASN A 9 7.18 -25.95 23.94
N ASP A 10 7.04 -25.25 25.06
CA ASP A 10 7.77 -23.99 25.34
C ASP A 10 9.31 -24.09 25.51
N ASN A 11 9.87 -25.30 25.51
CA ASN A 11 11.32 -25.53 25.67
C ASN A 11 12.16 -25.27 24.40
N ASN A 12 11.54 -25.04 23.23
CA ASN A 12 12.29 -24.88 21.97
C ASN A 12 12.95 -23.50 21.79
N ASP A 13 12.39 -22.44 22.40
CA ASP A 13 12.88 -21.07 22.27
C ASP A 13 14.38 -20.93 22.56
N SER A 14 14.85 -21.46 23.70
CA SER A 14 16.27 -21.32 24.09
C SER A 14 17.20 -21.98 23.07
N ASN A 15 16.84 -23.17 22.57
CA ASN A 15 17.65 -23.87 21.56
C ASN A 15 17.74 -23.08 20.24
N ILE A 16 16.69 -22.36 19.86
CA ILE A 16 16.68 -21.49 18.67
C ILE A 16 17.54 -20.24 18.90
N ILE A 17 17.45 -19.62 20.08
CA ILE A 17 18.24 -18.43 20.46
C ILE A 17 19.73 -18.77 20.56
N ASP A 18 20.09 -19.85 21.27
CA ASP A 18 21.47 -20.29 21.43
C ASP A 18 22.09 -20.72 20.09
N SER A 19 21.29 -21.31 19.19
CA SER A 19 21.69 -21.61 17.80
C SER A 19 21.93 -20.33 16.99
N LEU A 20 20.99 -19.38 16.98
CA LEU A 20 21.12 -18.11 16.27
C LEU A 20 22.32 -17.30 16.75
N TYR A 21 22.52 -17.20 18.07
CA TYR A 21 23.66 -16.53 18.67
C TYR A 21 24.98 -17.15 18.22
N GLN A 22 25.07 -18.48 18.18
CA GLN A 22 26.27 -19.18 17.73
C GLN A 22 26.51 -19.02 16.22
N LEU A 23 25.47 -18.99 15.38
CA LEU A 23 25.59 -18.69 13.95
C LEU A 23 26.06 -17.24 13.70
N CYS A 24 25.53 -16.28 14.45
CA CYS A 24 25.97 -14.87 14.40
C CYS A 24 27.44 -14.73 14.82
N LYS A 25 27.88 -15.48 15.85
CA LYS A 25 29.26 -15.51 16.34
C LYS A 25 30.23 -16.13 15.33
N ASP A 26 29.84 -17.23 14.69
CA ASP A 26 30.68 -17.99 13.76
C ASP A 26 30.68 -17.38 12.32
N ASN A 27 30.02 -16.23 12.14
CA ASN A 27 29.81 -15.52 10.87
C ASN A 27 29.15 -16.35 9.76
N GLU A 28 28.19 -17.19 10.14
CA GLU A 28 27.45 -18.06 9.22
C GLU A 28 26.34 -17.30 8.49
N ILE A 29 26.73 -16.22 7.79
CA ILE A 29 25.88 -15.19 7.16
C ILE A 29 24.70 -15.81 6.41
N GLU A 30 24.91 -16.77 5.51
CA GLU A 30 23.82 -17.38 4.73
C GLU A 30 22.91 -18.31 5.55
N LYS A 31 23.41 -18.89 6.65
CA LYS A 31 22.55 -19.62 7.61
C LYS A 31 21.69 -18.65 8.42
N VAL A 32 22.25 -17.50 8.83
CA VAL A 32 21.49 -16.44 9.51
C VAL A 32 20.45 -15.83 8.55
N ARG A 33 20.85 -15.47 7.32
CA ARG A 33 19.98 -14.96 6.25
C ARG A 33 18.82 -15.90 5.91
N SER A 34 19.04 -17.22 5.95
CA SER A 34 17.99 -18.22 5.73
C SER A 34 17.13 -18.55 6.97
N ILE A 35 17.49 -18.08 8.17
CA ILE A 35 16.74 -18.32 9.41
C ILE A 35 15.99 -17.06 9.90
N LEU A 36 16.56 -15.84 9.74
CA LEU A 36 15.92 -14.58 10.17
C LEU A 36 14.48 -14.38 9.63
N PRO A 37 14.14 -14.70 8.37
CA PRO A 37 12.76 -14.57 7.86
C PRO A 37 11.75 -15.48 8.57
N PHE A 38 12.20 -16.59 9.18
CA PHE A 38 11.35 -17.53 9.92
C PHE A 38 11.27 -17.22 11.41
N ILE A 39 12.18 -16.40 11.94
CA ILE A 39 12.17 -15.98 13.35
C ILE A 39 10.98 -15.04 13.62
N GLY A 40 10.61 -14.18 12.66
CA GLY A 40 9.31 -13.49 12.58
C GLY A 40 8.91 -12.56 13.74
N ASN A 41 9.73 -12.44 14.77
CA ASN A 41 9.39 -11.78 16.03
C ASN A 41 10.60 -11.02 16.57
N ILE A 42 10.49 -9.69 16.65
CA ILE A 42 11.57 -8.78 17.09
C ILE A 42 12.08 -9.10 18.51
N ASN A 43 11.26 -9.77 19.33
CA ASN A 43 11.60 -10.24 20.68
C ASN A 43 12.65 -11.36 20.71
N ILE A 44 12.92 -12.06 19.60
CA ILE A 44 13.89 -13.17 19.54
C ILE A 44 15.28 -12.67 19.15
N ILE A 45 15.38 -11.84 18.11
CA ILE A 45 16.66 -11.22 17.67
C ILE A 45 17.28 -10.39 18.80
N ASN A 46 16.42 -9.72 19.58
CA ASN A 46 16.79 -8.87 20.71
C ASN A 46 16.87 -9.61 22.05
N ARG A 47 16.67 -10.94 22.07
CA ARG A 47 16.75 -11.73 23.31
C ARG A 47 18.20 -11.87 23.72
N ILE A 48 18.46 -11.64 25.01
CA ILE A 48 19.77 -11.78 25.64
C ILE A 48 20.05 -13.25 25.97
N GLN A 49 21.25 -13.74 25.63
CA GLN A 49 21.65 -15.12 25.91
C GLN A 49 21.83 -15.36 27.41
N THR A 50 21.46 -16.55 27.90
CA THR A 50 21.50 -16.91 29.32
C THR A 50 22.91 -16.93 29.96
N SER A 51 23.97 -17.09 29.15
CA SER A 51 25.35 -17.31 29.62
C SER A 51 26.21 -16.04 29.68
N THR A 52 25.87 -15.02 28.89
CA THR A 52 26.59 -13.74 28.74
C THR A 52 25.71 -12.52 28.99
N GLY A 53 24.40 -12.67 28.78
CA GLY A 53 23.46 -11.56 28.66
C GLY A 53 23.61 -10.77 27.36
N SER A 54 24.40 -11.23 26.39
CA SER A 54 24.61 -10.55 25.11
C SER A 54 23.53 -10.94 24.09
N THR A 55 23.17 -10.03 23.18
CA THR A 55 22.29 -10.31 22.03
C THR A 55 23.10 -10.74 20.80
N CYS A 56 22.43 -11.16 19.73
CA CYS A 56 23.08 -11.48 18.45
C CYS A 56 23.88 -10.29 17.88
N LEU A 57 23.40 -9.06 18.08
CA LEU A 57 24.10 -7.85 17.63
C LEU A 57 25.39 -7.59 18.42
N HIS A 58 25.37 -7.78 19.75
CA HIS A 58 26.58 -7.67 20.58
C HIS A 58 27.70 -8.60 20.07
N VAL A 59 27.36 -9.86 19.76
CA VAL A 59 28.37 -10.84 19.34
C VAL A 59 28.88 -10.58 17.91
N ALA A 60 28.02 -10.14 16.98
CA ALA A 60 28.46 -9.71 15.66
C ALA A 60 29.41 -8.50 15.72
N CYS A 61 29.10 -7.51 16.59
CA CYS A 61 29.97 -6.35 16.82
C CYS A 61 31.33 -6.73 17.44
N TYR A 62 31.34 -7.63 18.43
CA TYR A 62 32.55 -8.06 19.14
C TYR A 62 33.56 -8.81 18.24
N TYR A 63 33.06 -9.62 17.31
CA TYR A 63 33.91 -10.41 16.41
C TYR A 63 34.25 -9.71 15.10
N GLY A 64 33.74 -8.49 14.86
CA GLY A 64 34.10 -7.68 13.68
C GLY A 64 33.29 -7.97 12.41
N HIS A 65 32.13 -8.62 12.54
CA HIS A 65 31.36 -9.15 11.41
C HIS A 65 30.46 -8.09 10.77
N ARG A 66 31.04 -7.13 10.03
CA ARG A 66 30.31 -5.97 9.47
C ARG A 66 29.01 -6.35 8.76
N GLU A 67 29.03 -7.28 7.80
CA GLU A 67 27.83 -7.68 7.03
C GLU A 67 26.77 -8.36 7.92
N MET A 68 27.19 -9.09 8.96
CA MET A 68 26.27 -9.65 9.96
C MET A 68 25.66 -8.55 10.84
N VAL A 69 26.42 -7.52 11.20
CA VAL A 69 25.92 -6.34 11.94
C VAL A 69 24.90 -5.58 11.09
N GLU A 70 25.20 -5.34 9.81
CA GLU A 70 24.33 -4.70 8.82
C GLU A 70 23.00 -5.45 8.70
N MET A 71 23.05 -6.77 8.43
CA MET A 71 21.87 -7.63 8.35
C MET A 71 21.06 -7.66 9.66
N LEU A 72 21.71 -7.71 10.82
CA LEU A 72 21.00 -7.71 12.10
C LEU A 72 20.29 -6.37 12.37
N LEU A 73 20.92 -5.25 12.00
CA LEU A 73 20.31 -3.92 12.10
C LEU A 73 19.13 -3.75 11.13
N GLU A 74 19.24 -4.22 9.88
CA GLU A 74 18.13 -4.27 8.91
C GLU A 74 16.92 -5.05 9.44
N TYR A 75 17.17 -6.17 10.14
CA TYR A 75 16.13 -7.02 10.75
C TYR A 75 15.69 -6.56 12.16
N GLY A 76 16.01 -5.32 12.56
CA GLY A 76 15.49 -4.69 13.78
C GLY A 76 16.21 -5.06 15.07
N ALA A 77 17.51 -5.36 15.01
CA ALA A 77 18.32 -5.53 16.21
C ALA A 77 18.61 -4.18 16.91
N VAL A 78 18.31 -4.13 18.21
CA VAL A 78 18.34 -2.92 19.03
C VAL A 78 19.75 -2.69 19.59
N HIS A 79 20.43 -1.69 19.03
CA HIS A 79 21.79 -1.28 19.41
C HIS A 79 21.91 -0.57 20.77
N SER A 80 20.81 -0.43 21.52
CA SER A 80 20.77 0.24 22.84
C SER A 80 20.60 -0.71 24.04
N ILE A 81 20.39 -2.01 23.80
CA ILE A 81 20.40 -3.04 24.87
C ILE A 81 21.82 -3.13 25.45
N ARG A 82 21.94 -3.27 26.77
CA ARG A 82 23.21 -3.55 27.46
C ARG A 82 23.30 -5.02 27.86
N ASN A 83 24.46 -5.65 27.66
CA ASN A 83 24.69 -7.03 28.06
C ASN A 83 24.75 -7.18 29.59
N ILE A 84 24.26 -8.31 30.15
CA ILE A 84 24.22 -8.49 31.62
C ILE A 84 25.63 -8.53 32.23
N ARG A 85 26.58 -9.20 31.56
CA ARG A 85 27.87 -9.55 32.17
C ARG A 85 28.89 -8.41 32.23
N TYR A 86 28.84 -7.48 31.28
CA TYR A 86 29.78 -6.36 31.17
C TYR A 86 29.10 -4.99 31.20
N ASN A 87 27.75 -4.95 31.13
CA ASN A 87 26.95 -3.73 31.06
C ASN A 87 27.30 -2.84 29.84
N LEU A 88 27.78 -3.43 28.75
CA LEU A 88 28.13 -2.74 27.49
C LEU A 88 27.01 -2.92 26.46
N THR A 89 26.83 -1.91 25.60
CA THR A 89 26.01 -1.97 24.36
C THR A 89 26.81 -2.54 23.18
N PRO A 90 26.17 -2.96 22.08
CA PRO A 90 26.88 -3.40 20.87
C PRO A 90 27.81 -2.34 20.25
N TYR A 91 27.55 -1.04 20.50
CA TYR A 91 28.41 0.06 20.08
C TYR A 91 29.69 0.15 20.94
N GLU A 92 29.55 0.01 22.26
CA GLU A 92 30.70 0.00 23.20
C GLU A 92 31.52 -1.31 23.10
N GLU A 93 30.89 -2.41 22.65
CA GLU A 93 31.50 -3.73 22.45
C GLU A 93 32.01 -3.94 21.00
N ALA A 94 31.87 -2.96 20.10
CA ALA A 94 32.27 -3.06 18.69
C ALA A 94 33.78 -3.09 18.46
N GLN A 95 34.25 -4.11 17.73
CA GLN A 95 35.67 -4.38 17.47
C GLN A 95 36.37 -3.32 16.60
N THR A 96 35.65 -2.70 15.66
CA THR A 96 36.19 -1.72 14.70
C THR A 96 35.41 -0.41 14.75
N ASP A 97 36.10 0.70 14.49
CA ASP A 97 35.45 2.01 14.39
C ASP A 97 34.55 2.12 13.14
N ASP A 98 34.79 1.28 12.13
CA ASP A 98 33.94 1.09 10.95
C ASP A 98 32.55 0.51 11.32
N ILE A 99 32.51 -0.47 12.24
CA ILE A 99 31.25 -1.00 12.79
C ILE A 99 30.58 0.02 13.72
N LYS A 100 31.35 0.80 14.49
CA LYS A 100 30.80 1.93 15.27
C LYS A 100 30.17 2.99 14.35
N GLN A 101 30.81 3.28 13.21
CA GLN A 101 30.25 4.18 12.20
C GLN A 101 28.98 3.61 11.57
N LEU A 102 28.96 2.33 11.18
CA LEU A 102 27.75 1.66 10.68
C LEU A 102 26.59 1.71 11.70
N ILE A 103 26.84 1.46 12.98
CA ILE A 103 25.85 1.60 14.05
C ILE A 103 25.41 3.07 14.21
N LEU A 104 26.32 4.04 14.09
CA LEU A 104 26.00 5.47 14.15
C LEU A 104 25.25 5.98 12.90
N GLU A 105 25.39 5.31 11.76
CA GLU A 105 24.69 5.63 10.51
C GLU A 105 23.28 5.01 10.50
N HIS A 106 23.14 3.75 10.93
CA HIS A 106 21.83 3.20 11.29
C HIS A 106 21.16 4.01 12.40
N GLN A 107 21.93 4.45 13.42
CA GLN A 107 21.40 5.35 14.42
C GLN A 107 20.92 6.64 13.76
N LYS A 108 21.65 7.31 12.86
CA LYS A 108 21.16 8.52 12.17
C LYS A 108 19.91 8.30 11.30
N LEU A 109 19.66 7.08 10.83
CA LEU A 109 18.42 6.71 10.13
C LEU A 109 17.22 6.49 11.07
N PHE A 110 17.47 6.33 12.38
CA PHE A 110 16.45 6.05 13.40
C PHE A 110 16.57 6.93 14.68
N SER A 111 17.43 7.95 14.69
CA SER A 111 17.77 8.76 15.88
C SER A 111 16.80 9.90 16.10
N ASN A 112 15.53 9.61 15.90
CA ASN A 112 14.46 10.41 16.43
C ASN A 112 14.46 10.24 17.96
N ASN A 113 15.22 11.11 18.63
CA ASN A 113 14.62 11.83 19.76
C ASN A 113 13.21 12.30 19.32
N ASP A 114 12.23 12.35 20.22
CA ASP A 114 10.78 12.44 19.92
C ASP A 114 10.30 13.77 19.25
N TYR A 115 11.15 14.45 18.49
CA TYR A 115 10.92 15.73 17.81
C TYR A 115 11.18 15.73 16.29
N ASP A 116 12.05 14.87 15.74
CA ASP A 116 12.50 14.94 14.33
C ASP A 116 11.50 14.32 13.33
N TYR A 117 10.19 14.54 13.56
CA TYR A 117 9.11 13.98 12.76
C TYR A 117 8.47 15.03 11.84
N ILE A 118 9.05 15.20 10.65
CA ILE A 118 8.53 16.11 9.64
C ILE A 118 7.45 15.41 8.78
N GLU A 119 6.19 15.85 8.93
CA GLU A 119 5.00 15.36 8.22
C GLU A 119 5.06 15.54 6.68
N TRP A 120 6.00 16.37 6.22
CA TRP A 120 6.32 16.62 4.83
C TRP A 120 7.81 16.31 4.63
N SER A 121 8.17 15.66 3.52
CA SER A 121 9.54 15.11 3.41
C SER A 121 9.94 14.72 1.98
N VAL A 122 9.41 15.42 0.97
CA VAL A 122 10.02 15.39 -0.38
C VAL A 122 10.14 16.82 -0.90
N VAL A 123 11.33 17.13 -1.40
CA VAL A 123 11.74 18.40 -2.00
C VAL A 123 12.18 18.10 -3.43
N GLY A 124 11.70 18.89 -4.40
CA GLY A 124 12.07 18.74 -5.81
C GLY A 124 10.99 19.27 -6.74
N ASP A 125 11.25 19.23 -8.05
CA ASP A 125 10.35 19.83 -9.05
C ASP A 125 9.20 18.90 -9.48
N ASP A 126 9.38 17.59 -9.42
CA ASP A 126 8.42 16.58 -9.93
C ASP A 126 7.39 16.10 -8.87
N LEU A 127 7.11 16.91 -7.85
CA LEU A 127 6.12 16.54 -6.82
C LEU A 127 4.69 16.50 -7.39
N LEU A 128 4.41 17.26 -8.45
CA LEU A 128 3.16 17.22 -9.21
C LEU A 128 3.06 16.00 -10.16
N GLY A 129 4.18 15.42 -10.58
CA GLY A 129 4.20 14.09 -11.19
C GLY A 129 3.74 13.05 -10.17
N LYS A 130 4.46 12.97 -9.05
CA LYS A 130 4.18 12.00 -7.97
C LYS A 130 2.80 12.11 -7.33
N ARG A 131 2.23 13.32 -7.23
CA ARG A 131 0.81 13.49 -6.82
C ARG A 131 -0.15 12.83 -7.81
N ARG A 132 0.08 12.99 -9.13
CA ARG A 132 -0.79 12.38 -10.15
C ARG A 132 -0.62 10.86 -10.18
N GLU A 133 0.61 10.36 -10.11
CA GLU A 133 0.89 8.92 -9.95
C GLU A 133 0.20 8.34 -8.71
N PHE A 134 0.23 9.06 -7.57
CA PHE A 134 -0.53 8.69 -6.38
C PHE A 134 -2.05 8.63 -6.66
N ARG A 135 -2.63 9.72 -7.17
CA ARG A 135 -4.07 9.85 -7.49
C ARG A 135 -4.51 8.78 -8.52
N GLU A 136 -3.66 8.39 -9.46
CA GLU A 136 -3.92 7.33 -10.46
C GLU A 136 -3.77 5.91 -9.88
N ALA A 137 -2.83 5.68 -8.96
CA ALA A 137 -2.63 4.38 -8.33
C ALA A 137 -3.78 3.99 -7.39
N ILE A 138 -4.30 4.95 -6.60
CA ILE A 138 -5.49 4.71 -5.76
C ILE A 138 -6.81 4.82 -6.53
N ASP A 139 -6.79 5.19 -7.83
CA ASP A 139 -7.99 5.34 -8.65
C ASP A 139 -8.76 4.04 -8.89
N VAL A 140 -8.10 2.89 -8.68
CA VAL A 140 -8.72 1.56 -8.63
C VAL A 140 -9.86 1.49 -7.59
N TYR A 141 -9.86 2.36 -6.58
CA TYR A 141 -10.88 2.44 -5.55
C TYR A 141 -12.01 3.47 -5.83
N LYS A 142 -12.03 4.15 -6.99
CA LYS A 142 -13.08 5.13 -7.35
C LYS A 142 -14.51 4.58 -7.34
N THR A 143 -14.71 3.27 -7.53
CA THR A 143 -16.03 2.63 -7.53
C THR A 143 -16.55 2.43 -6.10
N TYR A 144 -16.83 3.54 -5.41
CA TYR A 144 -17.15 3.57 -3.98
C TYR A 144 -18.53 2.96 -3.63
N ASP A 145 -19.40 2.72 -4.62
CA ASP A 145 -20.67 1.97 -4.47
C ASP A 145 -20.50 0.60 -3.79
N ASN A 146 -19.28 0.04 -3.82
CA ASN A 146 -18.98 -1.22 -3.15
C ASN A 146 -18.72 -1.05 -1.63
N HIS A 147 -19.80 -0.78 -0.90
CA HIS A 147 -19.86 -0.78 0.57
C HIS A 147 -19.18 -2.01 1.22
N HIS A 148 -19.25 -3.18 0.57
CA HIS A 148 -18.62 -4.40 1.06
C HIS A 148 -17.08 -4.34 0.98
N LEU A 149 -16.53 -3.72 -0.07
CA LEU A 149 -15.08 -3.46 -0.16
C LEU A 149 -14.61 -2.52 0.95
N MET A 150 -15.29 -1.38 1.16
CA MET A 150 -14.92 -0.41 2.20
C MET A 150 -14.97 -1.04 3.61
N SER A 151 -16.01 -1.84 3.89
CA SER A 151 -16.10 -2.64 5.13
C SER A 151 -14.94 -3.64 5.27
N LYS A 152 -14.51 -4.28 4.19
CA LYS A 152 -13.36 -5.22 4.19
C LYS A 152 -12.04 -4.51 4.45
N LEU A 153 -11.79 -3.36 3.81
CA LEU A 153 -10.57 -2.57 4.02
C LEU A 153 -10.47 -2.11 5.48
N LEU A 154 -11.57 -1.62 6.05
CA LEU A 154 -11.60 -1.17 7.45
C LEU A 154 -11.50 -2.32 8.46
N ALA A 155 -12.04 -3.51 8.12
CA ALA A 155 -11.84 -4.72 8.92
C ALA A 155 -10.37 -5.17 8.96
N GLU A 156 -9.62 -5.02 7.86
CA GLU A 156 -8.17 -5.28 7.85
C GLU A 156 -7.40 -4.27 8.72
N VAL A 157 -7.77 -2.99 8.68
CA VAL A 157 -7.20 -1.95 9.57
C VAL A 157 -7.51 -2.24 11.05
N ILE A 158 -8.73 -2.67 11.38
CA ILE A 158 -9.08 -3.10 12.75
C ILE A 158 -8.24 -4.32 13.19
N HIS A 159 -8.11 -5.32 12.32
CA HIS A 159 -7.44 -6.57 12.65
C HIS A 159 -5.91 -6.40 12.77
N TYR A 160 -5.27 -5.77 11.78
CA TYR A 160 -3.82 -5.59 11.78
C TYR A 160 -3.39 -4.31 12.50
N TYR A 161 -3.77 -3.14 11.96
CA TYR A 161 -3.20 -1.88 12.43
C TYR A 161 -3.57 -1.60 13.90
N LEU A 162 -4.84 -1.76 14.26
CA LEU A 162 -5.26 -1.59 15.66
C LEU A 162 -4.86 -2.78 16.55
N ASN A 163 -5.23 -4.01 16.20
CA ASN A 163 -5.13 -5.16 17.11
C ASN A 163 -3.81 -5.94 17.10
N GLU A 164 -2.96 -5.77 16.08
CA GLU A 164 -1.65 -6.44 15.98
C GLU A 164 -0.53 -5.40 16.15
N TYR A 165 -0.48 -4.39 15.29
CA TYR A 165 0.59 -3.39 15.26
C TYR A 165 0.57 -2.46 16.48
N LEU A 166 -0.51 -1.67 16.69
CA LEU A 166 -0.58 -0.74 17.83
C LEU A 166 -0.61 -1.44 19.20
N VAL A 167 -1.09 -2.68 19.26
CA VAL A 167 -1.04 -3.50 20.49
C VAL A 167 0.40 -3.91 20.84
N ASN A 168 1.23 -4.24 19.84
CA ASN A 168 2.64 -4.54 20.04
C ASN A 168 3.48 -3.29 20.38
N GLN A 169 2.94 -2.08 20.27
CA GLN A 169 3.57 -0.82 20.69
C GLN A 169 3.22 -0.41 22.14
N ILE A 170 2.43 -1.21 22.87
CA ILE A 170 2.08 -0.94 24.27
C ILE A 170 3.34 -1.12 25.14
N ASN A 171 3.79 0.00 25.75
CA ASN A 171 5.01 0.16 26.57
C ASN A 171 6.34 0.43 25.85
N ASP A 172 6.36 0.72 24.54
CA ASP A 172 7.61 1.08 23.84
C ASP A 172 8.15 2.49 24.21
N THR A 173 7.31 3.36 24.79
CA THR A 173 7.68 4.73 25.17
C THR A 173 8.10 4.84 26.64
N LYS A 174 9.15 5.64 26.90
CA LYS A 174 9.59 6.00 28.26
C LYS A 174 8.84 7.19 28.87
N ASN A 175 8.12 7.97 28.05
CA ASN A 175 7.30 9.09 28.49
C ASN A 175 5.88 8.61 28.85
N PRO A 176 5.39 8.80 30.10
CA PRO A 176 4.03 8.42 30.48
C PRO A 176 2.92 9.10 29.66
N GLU A 177 3.16 10.31 29.12
CA GLU A 177 2.14 11.04 28.35
C GLU A 177 1.94 10.47 26.92
N ASP A 178 2.91 9.74 26.40
CA ASP A 178 2.87 9.08 25.08
C ASP A 178 2.73 7.54 25.22
N GLN A 179 2.32 7.04 26.38
CA GLN A 179 2.10 5.61 26.59
C GLN A 179 0.79 5.15 25.95
N ILE A 180 0.90 4.34 24.88
CA ILE A 180 -0.25 3.69 24.22
C ILE A 180 -0.89 2.71 25.19
N THR A 181 -2.18 2.88 25.49
CA THR A 181 -2.95 1.95 26.34
C THR A 181 -3.95 1.12 25.53
N ARG A 182 -4.13 -0.14 25.93
CA ARG A 182 -5.12 -1.06 25.34
C ARG A 182 -6.53 -0.46 25.27
N LYS A 183 -6.96 0.25 26.30
CA LYS A 183 -8.28 0.91 26.38
C LYS A 183 -8.47 2.01 25.32
N GLN A 184 -7.41 2.75 24.98
CA GLN A 184 -7.47 3.74 23.90
C GLN A 184 -7.61 3.04 22.53
N ILE A 185 -6.88 1.94 22.29
CA ILE A 185 -7.03 1.11 21.09
C ILE A 185 -8.46 0.58 20.96
N GLU A 186 -9.04 0.04 22.03
CA GLU A 186 -10.41 -0.47 22.08
C GLU A 186 -11.46 0.63 21.79
N THR A 187 -11.17 1.87 22.18
CA THR A 187 -12.03 3.04 21.87
C THR A 187 -11.99 3.38 20.38
N ILE A 188 -10.81 3.37 19.76
CA ILE A 188 -10.62 3.60 18.31
C ILE A 188 -11.27 2.46 17.51
N GLU A 189 -11.10 1.21 17.96
CA GLU A 189 -11.74 0.04 17.38
C GLU A 189 -13.28 0.11 17.45
N SER A 190 -13.85 0.63 18.54
CA SER A 190 -15.30 0.85 18.66
C SER A 190 -15.82 1.78 17.57
N TYR A 191 -15.15 2.92 17.34
CA TYR A 191 -15.53 3.83 16.25
C TYR A 191 -15.42 3.17 14.88
N PHE A 192 -14.36 2.39 14.62
CA PHE A 192 -14.21 1.70 13.33
C PHE A 192 -15.22 0.55 13.14
N LYS A 193 -15.73 -0.05 14.22
CA LYS A 193 -16.87 -1.00 14.17
C LYS A 193 -18.18 -0.27 13.87
N GLU A 194 -18.47 0.84 14.56
CA GLU A 194 -19.65 1.67 14.27
C GLU A 194 -19.65 2.18 12.82
N ALA A 195 -18.47 2.48 12.25
CA ALA A 195 -18.30 2.85 10.84
C ALA A 195 -18.78 1.75 9.88
N ILE A 196 -18.47 0.48 10.18
CA ILE A 196 -18.91 -0.68 9.39
C ILE A 196 -20.40 -0.95 9.61
N GLU A 197 -20.88 -0.92 10.85
CA GLU A 197 -22.29 -1.16 11.17
C GLU A 197 -23.23 -0.13 10.55
N LYS A 198 -22.81 1.14 10.51
CA LYS A 198 -23.62 2.27 10.02
C LYS A 198 -23.25 2.72 8.60
N GLN A 199 -22.22 2.12 7.99
CA GLN A 199 -21.71 2.43 6.65
C GLN A 199 -21.27 3.90 6.46
N ASP A 200 -20.76 4.52 7.54
CA ASP A 200 -20.46 5.96 7.65
C ASP A 200 -18.96 6.18 7.96
N TYR A 201 -18.11 5.75 7.02
CA TYR A 201 -16.66 5.67 7.21
C TYR A 201 -15.99 7.00 7.60
N LEU A 202 -16.42 8.10 6.97
CA LEU A 202 -15.83 9.42 7.17
C LEU A 202 -16.11 9.96 8.58
N THR A 203 -17.38 9.98 9.01
CA THR A 203 -17.78 10.51 10.32
C THR A 203 -17.09 9.78 11.47
N TYR A 204 -17.04 8.45 11.42
CA TYR A 204 -16.46 7.65 12.50
C TYR A 204 -14.93 7.60 12.45
N PHE A 205 -14.30 7.73 11.27
CA PHE A 205 -12.86 7.98 11.20
C PHE A 205 -12.49 9.33 11.83
N ILE A 206 -13.16 10.41 11.42
CA ILE A 206 -12.85 11.76 11.94
C ILE A 206 -13.06 11.81 13.46
N LYS A 207 -14.14 11.24 13.99
CA LYS A 207 -14.34 11.12 15.44
C LYS A 207 -13.21 10.39 16.15
N ALA A 208 -12.66 9.32 15.56
CA ALA A 208 -11.54 8.58 16.14
C ALA A 208 -10.20 9.34 16.02
N TYR A 209 -10.00 10.07 14.91
CA TYR A 209 -8.82 10.89 14.65
C TYR A 209 -8.73 12.09 15.59
N THR A 210 -9.84 12.82 15.80
CA THR A 210 -9.87 14.04 16.63
C THR A 210 -9.94 13.78 18.13
N LEU A 211 -9.84 12.52 18.57
CA LEU A 211 -9.78 12.17 19.99
C LEU A 211 -8.54 12.78 20.65
N THR A 212 -8.71 13.25 21.88
CA THR A 212 -7.59 13.62 22.77
C THR A 212 -6.90 12.36 23.30
N ASN A 213 -6.19 11.65 22.41
CA ASN A 213 -5.38 10.46 22.69
C ASN A 213 -4.16 10.39 21.74
N PHE A 214 -3.49 9.25 21.66
CA PHE A 214 -2.29 9.06 20.84
C PHE A 214 -2.56 8.93 19.32
N PHE A 215 -3.80 8.72 18.89
CA PHE A 215 -4.10 8.12 17.58
C PHE A 215 -3.67 8.98 16.40
N TYR A 216 -4.01 10.27 16.39
CA TYR A 216 -3.57 11.17 15.31
C TYR A 216 -2.04 11.28 15.25
N LYS A 217 -1.35 11.40 16.41
CA LYS A 217 0.12 11.45 16.48
C LYS A 217 0.74 10.22 15.81
N VAL A 218 0.28 9.03 16.18
CA VAL A 218 0.89 7.76 15.72
C VAL A 218 0.47 7.43 14.29
N LEU A 219 -0.79 7.70 13.89
CA LEU A 219 -1.22 7.55 12.50
C LEU A 219 -0.43 8.49 11.58
N ASN A 220 -0.28 9.76 11.93
CA ASN A 220 0.55 10.69 11.17
C ASN A 220 2.00 10.19 11.15
N ARG A 221 2.61 9.86 12.30
CA ARG A 221 3.98 9.30 12.36
C ARG A 221 4.20 8.16 11.36
N ASN A 222 3.29 7.19 11.34
CA ASN A 222 3.38 6.05 10.43
C ASN A 222 3.19 6.46 8.95
N LEU A 223 2.35 7.48 8.68
CA LEU A 223 2.15 8.01 7.33
C LEU A 223 3.44 8.61 6.75
N ALA A 224 4.05 9.67 7.32
CA ALA A 224 5.20 10.25 6.63
C ALA A 224 6.44 9.35 6.63
N LEU A 225 6.58 8.43 7.58
CA LEU A 225 7.61 7.38 7.51
C LEU A 225 7.39 6.43 6.33
N TYR A 226 6.22 5.79 6.24
CA TYR A 226 6.04 4.58 5.42
C TYR A 226 5.15 4.75 4.19
N ILE A 227 4.35 5.82 4.04
CA ILE A 227 3.35 5.91 2.95
C ILE A 227 3.98 5.96 1.54
N LEU A 228 5.25 6.36 1.42
CA LEU A 228 5.97 6.31 0.15
C LEU A 228 6.50 4.92 -0.23
N GLU A 229 6.64 3.99 0.73
CA GLU A 229 7.10 2.61 0.41
C GLU A 229 6.15 1.89 -0.55
N TYR A 230 4.86 2.25 -0.56
CA TYR A 230 3.86 1.71 -1.49
C TYR A 230 4.22 1.93 -2.97
N PHE A 231 4.99 2.98 -3.26
CA PHE A 231 5.37 3.41 -4.60
C PHE A 231 6.82 3.03 -4.96
N ASP A 232 7.58 2.49 -4.01
CA ASP A 232 8.95 2.06 -4.22
C ASP A 232 8.96 0.63 -4.78
N GLU A 233 8.92 0.50 -6.11
CA GLU A 233 8.91 -0.80 -6.80
C GLU A 233 10.15 -1.66 -6.48
N THR A 234 11.22 -1.06 -5.94
CA THR A 234 12.43 -1.78 -5.50
C THR A 234 12.29 -2.39 -4.09
N LYS A 235 11.36 -1.89 -3.26
CA LYS A 235 11.13 -2.33 -1.87
C LYS A 235 9.85 -3.15 -1.68
N THR A 236 9.49 -3.94 -2.69
CA THR A 236 8.30 -4.81 -2.69
C THR A 236 8.23 -5.88 -1.58
N PHE A 237 9.26 -5.96 -0.72
CA PHE A 237 9.38 -6.90 0.41
C PHE A 237 9.72 -6.22 1.75
N SER A 238 9.40 -4.93 1.94
CA SER A 238 9.61 -4.29 3.26
C SER A 238 8.84 -5.02 4.37
N SER A 239 9.43 -5.11 5.56
CA SER A 239 8.80 -5.68 6.76
C SER A 239 7.47 -4.97 7.11
N ASN A 240 7.37 -3.69 6.73
CA ASN A 240 6.22 -2.83 6.95
C ASN A 240 5.11 -2.97 5.89
N TYR A 241 5.22 -3.81 4.85
CA TYR A 241 4.24 -3.89 3.75
C TYR A 241 2.76 -3.97 4.21
N ARG A 242 2.45 -4.71 5.28
CA ARG A 242 1.08 -4.83 5.83
C ARG A 242 0.61 -3.55 6.55
N LEU A 243 1.54 -2.80 7.16
CA LEU A 243 1.31 -1.46 7.71
C LEU A 243 1.07 -0.47 6.58
N VAL A 244 1.96 -0.44 5.57
CA VAL A 244 1.84 0.41 4.37
C VAL A 244 0.48 0.25 3.70
N ASN A 245 0.02 -0.99 3.47
CA ASN A 245 -1.33 -1.23 2.94
C ASN A 245 -2.44 -0.68 3.85
N CYS A 246 -2.37 -0.89 5.16
CA CYS A 246 -3.38 -0.34 6.09
C CYS A 246 -3.39 1.20 6.09
N LEU A 247 -2.24 1.86 5.96
CA LEU A 247 -2.15 3.31 5.81
C LEU A 247 -2.79 3.78 4.49
N VAL A 248 -2.51 3.10 3.37
CA VAL A 248 -3.18 3.38 2.08
C VAL A 248 -4.68 3.16 2.18
N HIS A 249 -5.15 2.11 2.84
CA HIS A 249 -6.58 1.87 3.06
C HIS A 249 -7.25 3.02 3.83
N ILE A 250 -6.61 3.54 4.89
CA ILE A 250 -7.09 4.70 5.65
C ILE A 250 -7.19 5.95 4.76
N VAL A 251 -6.17 6.24 3.95
CA VAL A 251 -6.17 7.41 3.05
C VAL A 251 -7.24 7.29 1.96
N THR A 252 -7.37 6.11 1.35
CA THR A 252 -8.37 5.80 0.31
C THR A 252 -9.81 5.92 0.82
N LEU A 253 -10.10 5.48 2.05
CA LEU A 253 -11.42 5.60 2.69
C LEU A 253 -11.92 7.04 2.85
N LEU A 254 -11.03 8.03 2.74
CA LEU A 254 -11.32 9.45 2.90
C LEU A 254 -11.35 10.17 1.54
N ILE A 255 -10.34 9.96 0.69
CA ILE A 255 -10.19 10.66 -0.60
C ILE A 255 -11.36 10.40 -1.56
N TYR A 256 -11.95 9.20 -1.55
CA TYR A 256 -13.05 8.85 -2.47
C TYR A 256 -14.44 8.81 -1.81
N ASN A 257 -14.58 9.29 -0.58
CA ASN A 257 -15.83 9.17 0.15
C ASN A 257 -16.98 9.95 -0.54
N PRO A 258 -18.17 9.36 -0.77
CA PRO A 258 -19.27 10.03 -1.49
C PRO A 258 -19.85 11.22 -0.71
N ASN A 259 -19.63 11.29 0.60
CA ASN A 259 -20.01 12.43 1.43
C ASN A 259 -18.95 13.55 1.43
N LEU A 260 -17.74 13.31 0.90
CA LEU A 260 -16.66 14.30 0.82
C LEU A 260 -17.09 15.66 0.21
N PRO A 261 -17.95 15.72 -0.84
CA PRO A 261 -18.40 16.99 -1.42
C PRO A 261 -19.05 17.97 -0.44
N GLN A 262 -19.68 17.51 0.65
CA GLN A 262 -20.31 18.39 1.64
C GLN A 262 -19.34 18.96 2.69
N TYR A 263 -18.08 18.54 2.65
CA TYR A 263 -17.00 18.95 3.55
C TYR A 263 -15.84 19.65 2.83
N GLN A 264 -15.97 19.96 1.53
CA GLN A 264 -14.85 20.54 0.75
C GLN A 264 -14.48 21.94 1.23
N TYR A 265 -13.19 22.21 1.39
CA TYR A 265 -12.68 23.52 1.83
C TYR A 265 -11.80 24.20 0.76
N GLN A 266 -12.01 25.51 0.60
CA GLN A 266 -11.14 26.44 -0.12
C GLN A 266 -10.93 27.68 0.77
N GLY A 267 -9.75 28.31 0.69
CA GLY A 267 -9.44 29.50 1.48
C GLY A 267 -8.15 29.36 2.29
N ILE A 268 -8.05 30.09 3.40
CA ILE A 268 -6.85 30.17 4.23
C ILE A 268 -7.07 29.46 5.56
N CYS A 269 -6.25 28.45 5.84
CA CYS A 269 -6.15 27.81 7.15
C CYS A 269 -4.74 27.93 7.73
N TYR A 270 -4.63 27.77 9.05
CA TYR A 270 -3.43 28.03 9.83
C TYR A 270 -3.06 26.82 10.68
N ARG A 271 -1.76 26.59 10.90
CA ARG A 271 -1.26 25.60 11.85
C ARG A 271 -0.12 26.18 12.69
N GLY A 272 -0.32 26.25 14.00
CA GLY A 272 0.77 26.44 14.93
C GLY A 272 1.51 25.13 15.18
N MET A 273 2.82 25.21 15.29
CA MET A 273 3.69 24.10 15.64
C MET A 273 4.95 24.61 16.34
N ARG A 274 5.63 23.72 17.06
CA ARG A 274 7.04 23.93 17.43
C ARG A 274 7.92 23.31 16.36
N ILE A 275 8.95 24.03 15.95
CA ILE A 275 9.87 23.65 14.89
C ILE A 275 11.30 23.80 15.38
N THR A 276 12.19 22.84 15.12
CA THR A 276 13.62 23.01 15.44
C THR A 276 14.31 23.89 14.40
N GLN A 277 15.51 24.36 14.69
CA GLN A 277 16.35 25.02 13.67
C GLN A 277 16.67 24.10 12.47
N ASN A 278 16.76 22.78 12.67
CA ASN A 278 17.02 21.79 11.62
C ASN A 278 15.85 21.69 10.62
N ASP A 279 14.63 21.53 11.15
CA ASP A 279 13.39 21.49 10.36
C ASP A 279 13.16 22.82 9.61
N LEU A 280 13.47 23.94 10.26
CA LEU A 280 13.30 25.28 9.71
C LEU A 280 14.20 25.52 8.49
N ASP A 281 15.44 25.03 8.51
CA ASP A 281 16.38 25.17 7.40
C ASP A 281 16.03 24.26 6.20
N GLN A 282 15.10 23.32 6.38
CA GLN A 282 14.49 22.59 5.26
C GLN A 282 13.49 23.46 4.47
N TYR A 283 12.98 24.57 5.03
CA TYR A 283 12.09 25.52 4.34
C TYR A 283 12.88 26.60 3.59
N GLN A 284 12.71 26.67 2.27
CA GLN A 284 13.40 27.60 1.37
C GLN A 284 12.39 28.32 0.46
N LEU A 285 12.67 29.57 0.11
CA LEU A 285 11.76 30.40 -0.69
C LEU A 285 11.57 29.83 -2.10
N ASN A 286 10.32 29.75 -2.58
CA ASN A 286 9.88 29.11 -3.84
C ASN A 286 9.99 27.57 -3.92
N GLN A 287 10.46 26.89 -2.88
CA GLN A 287 10.55 25.43 -2.82
C GLN A 287 9.18 24.77 -2.83
N HIS A 288 9.07 23.60 -3.46
CA HIS A 288 7.88 22.74 -3.38
C HIS A 288 8.03 21.69 -2.28
N ILE A 289 6.94 21.45 -1.55
CA ILE A 289 6.85 20.58 -0.38
C ILE A 289 5.69 19.60 -0.56
N LEU A 290 5.96 18.29 -0.48
CA LEU A 290 4.95 17.24 -0.47
C LEU A 290 4.51 16.90 0.97
N ASN A 291 3.24 17.16 1.29
CA ASN A 291 2.60 16.64 2.50
C ASN A 291 2.43 15.13 2.41
N ARG A 292 2.74 14.38 3.48
CA ARG A 292 2.52 12.92 3.55
C ARG A 292 1.42 12.51 4.54
N THR A 293 0.88 13.42 5.37
CA THR A 293 -0.10 13.08 6.44
C THR A 293 -1.43 13.81 6.31
N PHE A 294 -2.35 13.54 7.24
CA PHE A 294 -3.45 14.46 7.51
C PHE A 294 -2.89 15.66 8.30
N LEU A 295 -2.90 16.87 7.74
CA LEU A 295 -2.47 18.06 8.48
C LEU A 295 -3.69 18.68 9.14
N SER A 296 -3.76 18.57 10.46
CA SER A 296 -4.71 19.33 11.27
C SER A 296 -4.35 20.81 11.24
N THR A 297 -5.26 21.64 10.74
CA THR A 297 -5.15 23.10 10.65
C THR A 297 -6.46 23.73 11.16
N SER A 298 -6.52 25.04 11.38
CA SER A 298 -7.74 25.74 11.77
C SER A 298 -8.04 26.90 10.83
N THR A 299 -9.31 27.24 10.62
CA THR A 299 -9.69 28.54 10.01
C THR A 299 -9.36 29.73 10.92
N ASP A 300 -9.12 29.50 12.21
CA ASP A 300 -8.89 30.53 13.21
C ASP A 300 -7.40 30.63 13.58
N HIS A 301 -6.79 31.76 13.22
CA HIS A 301 -5.40 32.08 13.52
C HIS A 301 -5.09 32.07 15.02
N GLN A 302 -6.02 32.46 15.90
CA GLN A 302 -5.77 32.47 17.35
C GLN A 302 -5.73 31.04 17.89
N VAL A 303 -6.69 30.21 17.50
CA VAL A 303 -6.70 28.77 17.81
C VAL A 303 -5.42 28.12 17.32
N ALA A 304 -5.07 28.30 16.04
CA ALA A 304 -3.85 27.75 15.47
C ALA A 304 -2.59 28.21 16.24
N ALA A 305 -2.47 29.49 16.59
CA ALA A 305 -1.31 30.02 17.31
C ALA A 305 -1.14 29.40 18.71
N MET A 306 -2.20 28.96 19.39
CA MET A 306 -2.08 28.27 20.68
C MET A 306 -1.30 26.95 20.57
N PHE A 307 -1.39 26.24 19.44
CA PHE A 307 -0.65 24.99 19.19
C PHE A 307 0.85 25.18 18.93
N ALA A 308 1.30 26.40 18.60
CA ALA A 308 2.74 26.72 18.57
C ALA A 308 3.32 26.88 19.99
N GLY A 309 2.49 27.32 20.94
CA GLY A 309 2.87 27.63 22.31
C GLY A 309 3.79 28.84 22.45
N GLU A 310 4.06 29.24 23.70
CA GLU A 310 4.90 30.40 24.02
C GLU A 310 6.40 30.10 23.88
N CYS A 311 7.18 31.12 23.50
CA CYS A 311 8.64 31.05 23.39
C CYS A 311 9.31 31.18 24.78
N GLN A 312 9.62 30.05 25.42
CA GLN A 312 10.18 30.02 26.77
C GLN A 312 11.71 30.22 26.80
N GLN A 313 12.17 31.48 26.73
CA GLN A 313 13.59 31.83 26.93
C GLN A 313 14.15 31.47 28.33
N SER A 314 13.29 31.29 29.33
CA SER A 314 13.67 31.18 30.75
C SER A 314 14.42 29.90 31.13
N GLN A 315 14.42 28.86 30.28
CA GLN A 315 15.24 27.66 30.46
C GLN A 315 16.60 27.71 29.74
N MET A 316 17.02 28.86 29.18
CA MET A 316 18.37 29.06 28.64
C MET A 316 19.46 29.18 29.74
N ARG A 317 19.59 28.14 30.57
CA ARG A 317 20.79 27.87 31.36
C ARG A 317 21.47 26.65 30.78
N TYR A 318 22.63 26.86 30.15
CA TYR A 318 23.49 25.78 29.66
C TYR A 318 23.87 24.82 30.80
N THR A 319 23.20 23.68 30.87
CA THR A 319 23.74 22.44 31.44
C THR A 319 24.46 21.69 30.32
N PRO A 320 25.79 21.48 30.38
CA PRO A 320 26.55 20.88 29.26
C PRO A 320 26.17 19.44 28.87
N ASN A 321 25.19 18.83 29.55
CA ASN A 321 24.80 17.43 29.39
C ASN A 321 23.38 17.25 28.81
N ASP A 322 22.59 18.31 28.68
CA ASP A 322 21.20 18.22 28.20
C ASP A 322 21.11 18.70 26.73
N HIS A 323 21.00 17.75 25.79
CA HIS A 323 20.90 18.02 24.35
C HIS A 323 19.51 18.53 23.93
N CYS A 324 18.99 19.56 24.59
CA CYS A 324 17.71 20.17 24.24
C CYS A 324 17.87 21.06 23.00
N ALA A 325 17.35 20.61 21.85
CA ALA A 325 17.41 21.35 20.59
C ALA A 325 16.59 22.65 20.68
N LEU A 326 17.10 23.74 20.10
CA LEU A 326 16.43 25.03 20.14
C LEU A 326 15.18 25.02 19.25
N GLN A 327 14.02 25.22 19.87
CA GLN A 327 12.69 25.20 19.23
C GLN A 327 12.12 26.62 19.10
N TYR A 328 11.47 26.87 17.96
CA TYR A 328 10.76 28.10 17.62
C TYR A 328 9.26 27.87 17.62
N SER A 329 8.48 28.87 18.04
CA SER A 329 7.03 28.90 17.81
C SER A 329 6.77 29.36 16.37
N CYS A 330 6.18 28.48 15.56
CA CYS A 330 5.96 28.70 14.13
C CYS A 330 4.47 28.63 13.79
N LEU A 331 4.01 29.54 12.92
CA LEU A 331 2.67 29.55 12.36
C LEU A 331 2.76 29.39 10.83
N CYS A 332 2.29 28.26 10.32
CA CYS A 332 2.17 28.00 8.90
C CYS A 332 0.78 28.41 8.41
N GLN A 333 0.71 29.30 7.42
CA GLN A 333 -0.52 29.70 6.73
C GLN A 333 -0.58 28.97 5.38
N TYR A 334 -1.66 28.22 5.14
CA TYR A 334 -1.88 27.48 3.90
C TYR A 334 -3.04 28.11 3.10
N LEU A 335 -2.79 28.46 1.84
CA LEU A 335 -3.83 28.83 0.88
C LEU A 335 -4.25 27.59 0.08
N ILE A 336 -5.45 27.07 0.38
CA ILE A 336 -6.10 25.96 -0.31
C ILE A 336 -6.91 26.48 -1.50
N LYS A 337 -6.71 25.87 -2.67
CA LYS A 337 -7.35 26.22 -3.94
C LYS A 337 -8.22 25.09 -4.51
N GLN A 338 -7.83 23.83 -4.36
CA GLN A 338 -8.62 22.70 -4.86
C GLN A 338 -9.58 22.18 -3.77
N ASN A 339 -10.85 22.04 -4.10
CA ASN A 339 -11.89 21.42 -3.26
C ASN A 339 -11.54 20.02 -2.72
N SER A 340 -10.62 19.31 -3.39
CA SER A 340 -10.19 17.96 -3.01
C SER A 340 -8.96 17.92 -2.09
N THR A 341 -8.36 19.08 -1.77
CA THR A 341 -7.09 19.16 -1.02
C THR A 341 -7.29 19.32 0.50
N ALA A 342 -8.42 19.87 0.95
CA ALA A 342 -8.73 19.98 2.37
C ALA A 342 -10.23 19.80 2.67
N MET A 343 -10.51 19.29 3.88
CA MET A 343 -11.87 19.11 4.41
C MET A 343 -12.14 20.05 5.57
N ASP A 344 -13.28 20.72 5.59
CA ASP A 344 -13.87 21.27 6.81
C ASP A 344 -14.48 20.11 7.61
N ILE A 345 -13.85 19.80 8.75
CA ILE A 345 -14.27 18.73 9.65
C ILE A 345 -14.85 19.26 10.96
N GLN A 346 -15.13 20.57 11.06
CA GLN A 346 -15.65 21.19 12.29
C GLN A 346 -16.94 20.50 12.78
N SER A 347 -17.82 20.11 11.85
CA SER A 347 -19.09 19.43 12.16
C SER A 347 -18.97 17.93 12.47
N LEU A 348 -17.80 17.32 12.22
CA LEU A 348 -17.51 15.90 12.44
C LEU A 348 -16.58 15.66 13.64
N SER A 349 -15.69 16.61 13.92
CA SER A 349 -14.70 16.59 15.00
C SER A 349 -15.35 16.46 16.37
N THR A 350 -14.67 15.77 17.28
CA THR A 350 -15.00 15.78 18.72
C THR A 350 -14.63 17.09 19.41
N ARG A 351 -13.99 18.02 18.70
CA ARG A 351 -13.49 19.32 19.18
C ARG A 351 -13.93 20.47 18.23
N PRO A 352 -15.24 20.71 18.06
CA PRO A 352 -15.79 21.66 17.09
C PRO A 352 -15.42 23.13 17.37
N ASP A 353 -14.93 23.43 18.58
CA ASP A 353 -14.34 24.71 18.97
C ASP A 353 -13.02 25.02 18.23
N GLU A 354 -12.30 23.99 17.77
CA GLU A 354 -10.99 24.15 17.10
C GLU A 354 -11.13 24.56 15.62
N LYS A 355 -12.35 24.55 15.05
CA LYS A 355 -12.66 24.94 13.66
C LYS A 355 -11.74 24.26 12.65
N GLU A 356 -11.55 22.95 12.86
CA GLU A 356 -10.49 22.17 12.23
C GLU A 356 -10.74 21.95 10.73
N ILE A 357 -9.72 22.30 9.94
CA ILE A 357 -9.60 21.99 8.52
C ILE A 357 -8.51 20.92 8.38
N LEU A 358 -8.84 19.78 7.77
CA LEU A 358 -7.92 18.66 7.60
C LEU A 358 -7.41 18.62 6.15
N ILE A 359 -6.15 18.99 5.93
CA ILE A 359 -5.48 18.87 4.62
C ILE A 359 -5.10 17.41 4.38
N ILE A 360 -5.43 16.85 3.22
CA ILE A 360 -5.17 15.43 2.93
C ILE A 360 -3.69 15.15 2.55
N PRO A 361 -3.22 13.90 2.74
CA PRO A 361 -1.94 13.43 2.20
C PRO A 361 -1.77 13.69 0.70
N PHE A 362 -0.53 13.79 0.24
CA PHE A 362 -0.11 14.05 -1.15
C PHE A 362 -0.51 15.42 -1.72
N SER A 363 -1.07 16.29 -0.89
CA SER A 363 -1.12 17.73 -1.15
C SER A 363 0.30 18.29 -1.34
N VAL A 364 0.45 19.26 -2.25
CA VAL A 364 1.76 19.87 -2.59
C VAL A 364 1.63 21.37 -2.47
N PHE A 365 2.54 21.97 -1.72
CA PHE A 365 2.55 23.41 -1.45
C PHE A 365 3.86 24.03 -1.88
N LYS A 366 3.81 25.28 -2.30
CA LYS A 366 4.98 26.12 -2.57
C LYS A 366 5.20 27.06 -1.40
N VAL A 367 6.43 27.17 -0.92
CA VAL A 367 6.81 28.16 0.11
C VAL A 367 6.87 29.55 -0.53
N MET A 368 5.91 30.41 -0.20
CA MET A 368 5.77 31.73 -0.79
C MET A 368 6.49 32.82 0.00
N LYS A 369 6.61 32.67 1.32
CA LYS A 369 7.28 33.63 2.20
C LYS A 369 7.67 32.97 3.53
N ILE A 370 8.79 33.39 4.10
CA ILE A 370 9.24 33.04 5.45
C ILE A 370 9.57 34.35 6.17
N LYS A 371 8.97 34.59 7.34
CA LYS A 371 9.15 35.79 8.17
C LYS A 371 9.61 35.35 9.56
N ARG A 372 10.79 35.83 9.99
CA ARG A 372 11.30 35.66 11.36
C ARG A 372 11.01 36.93 12.15
N ASN A 373 10.28 36.81 13.26
CA ASN A 373 9.95 37.91 14.16
C ASN A 373 11.04 38.00 15.25
N TYR A 374 11.69 39.15 15.38
CA TYR A 374 12.70 39.37 16.41
C TYR A 374 12.07 39.95 17.68
N LEU A 375 12.44 39.40 18.84
CA LEU A 375 11.77 39.57 20.13
C LEU A 375 12.11 40.89 20.87
N ASP A 376 12.27 42.00 20.15
CA ASP A 376 12.28 43.34 20.75
C ASP A 376 10.85 43.80 21.10
N ASP A 377 9.83 43.29 20.40
CA ASP A 377 8.41 43.45 20.77
C ASP A 377 8.01 42.39 21.81
N SER A 378 7.74 42.84 23.04
CA SER A 378 7.35 42.02 24.20
C SER A 378 5.93 41.42 24.13
N THR A 379 5.40 41.23 22.92
CA THR A 379 4.02 40.80 22.63
C THR A 379 3.93 39.67 21.59
N ALA A 380 5.02 39.34 20.88
CA ALA A 380 5.01 38.34 19.82
C ALA A 380 5.11 36.90 20.36
N SER A 381 3.98 36.18 20.42
CA SER A 381 3.95 34.76 20.78
C SER A 381 4.51 33.84 19.67
N ILE A 382 4.41 34.26 18.41
CA ILE A 382 4.90 33.55 17.22
C ILE A 382 6.23 34.14 16.77
N SER A 383 7.27 33.31 16.80
CA SER A 383 8.62 33.70 16.35
C SER A 383 8.84 33.56 14.83
N ILE A 384 8.05 32.71 14.15
CA ILE A 384 8.19 32.43 12.72
C ILE A 384 6.81 32.33 12.05
N GLU A 385 6.63 33.00 10.91
CA GLU A 385 5.48 32.85 10.02
C GLU A 385 5.95 32.28 8.68
N ILE A 386 5.28 31.25 8.18
CA ILE A 386 5.54 30.64 6.86
C ILE A 386 4.25 30.68 6.05
N GLU A 387 4.28 31.27 4.87
CA GLU A 387 3.15 31.30 3.93
C GLU A 387 3.37 30.25 2.84
N LEU A 388 2.37 29.37 2.68
CA LEU A 388 2.36 28.26 1.75
C LEU A 388 1.15 28.36 0.82
N GLU A 389 1.36 28.18 -0.48
CA GLU A 389 0.31 28.21 -1.49
C GLU A 389 0.15 26.84 -2.17
N GLU A 390 -1.07 26.35 -2.33
CA GLU A 390 -1.31 25.09 -3.03
C GLU A 390 -0.85 25.16 -4.48
N CYS A 391 -0.06 24.16 -4.88
CA CYS A 391 0.28 23.91 -6.27
C CYS A 391 -0.88 23.18 -6.96
N GLU A 392 -1.49 23.78 -7.96
CA GLU A 392 -2.58 23.17 -8.73
C GLU A 392 -2.06 22.16 -9.74
N ASP A 393 -2.85 21.12 -10.02
CA ASP A 393 -2.59 20.21 -11.15
C ASP A 393 -2.82 20.99 -12.45
N VAL A 394 -1.78 21.17 -13.27
CA VAL A 394 -1.88 21.88 -14.56
C VAL A 394 -2.76 21.08 -15.52
N ILE A 395 -3.98 21.57 -15.76
CA ILE A 395 -4.84 21.09 -16.83
C ILE A 395 -4.23 21.56 -18.15
N ASP A 396 -3.80 20.62 -19.01
CA ASP A 396 -3.22 20.93 -20.32
C ASP A 396 -4.35 21.20 -21.32
N ASP A 397 -4.93 22.41 -21.23
CA ASP A 397 -6.12 22.93 -21.96
C ASP A 397 -5.96 23.02 -23.51
N LYS A 398 -5.05 22.23 -24.10
CA LYS A 398 -4.85 22.10 -25.55
C LYS A 398 -5.80 21.09 -26.21
N LYS A 399 -7.07 21.10 -25.79
CA LYS A 399 -8.24 20.57 -26.51
C LYS A 399 -9.52 21.17 -25.93
N VAL A 400 -10.45 21.56 -26.81
CA VAL A 400 -11.76 22.19 -26.51
C VAL A 400 -11.72 23.70 -26.23
N SER A 401 -11.24 24.47 -27.21
CA SER A 401 -11.96 25.65 -27.71
C SER A 401 -12.62 25.21 -29.04
N GLU A 402 -13.90 25.40 -29.34
CA GLU A 402 -14.73 26.60 -29.51
C GLU A 402 -16.20 26.11 -29.67
N SER A 403 -17.31 26.86 -29.55
CA SER A 403 -17.58 28.24 -29.09
C SER A 403 -19.10 28.43 -28.95
N GLU A 404 -19.57 29.26 -28.01
CA GLU A 404 -20.88 29.93 -28.11
C GLU A 404 -20.70 31.46 -28.21
N PRO A 405 -21.48 32.14 -29.07
CA PRO A 405 -21.74 33.58 -28.95
C PRO A 405 -23.23 33.89 -28.76
N THR A 406 -23.52 34.91 -27.95
CA THR A 406 -24.88 35.32 -27.55
C THR A 406 -25.53 36.32 -28.52
N SER A 407 -26.80 36.67 -28.25
CA SER A 407 -27.72 37.31 -29.19
C SER A 407 -27.73 38.85 -29.17
N ARG A 408 -28.21 39.47 -30.28
CA ARG A 408 -29.07 40.66 -30.28
C ARG A 408 -29.73 40.95 -31.65
N SER A 409 -30.77 41.79 -31.63
CA SER A 409 -31.52 42.34 -32.78
C SER A 409 -30.75 43.52 -33.44
N SER A 410 -31.16 44.19 -34.54
CA SER A 410 -32.44 44.39 -35.27
C SER A 410 -32.13 44.88 -36.73
N SER A 411 -33.01 45.18 -37.71
CA SER A 411 -34.42 44.89 -38.07
C SER A 411 -34.79 45.58 -39.42
N LEU A 412 -35.87 45.17 -40.11
CA LEU A 412 -36.45 45.73 -41.38
C LEU A 412 -35.58 45.55 -42.66
N SER A 413 -36.12 45.49 -43.91
CA SER A 413 -37.49 45.20 -44.39
C SER A 413 -37.55 44.87 -45.90
N SER A 414 -38.55 44.06 -46.29
CA SER A 414 -39.24 43.99 -47.60
C SER A 414 -38.47 43.68 -48.91
N SER A 415 -38.61 42.44 -49.40
CA SER A 415 -38.99 42.12 -50.80
C SER A 415 -39.57 40.69 -50.89
N ASP A 416 -40.88 40.55 -50.71
CA ASP A 416 -41.49 39.30 -50.21
C ASP A 416 -41.70 38.16 -51.23
N ASN A 417 -41.42 38.34 -52.52
CA ASN A 417 -41.77 37.35 -53.55
C ASN A 417 -40.58 36.49 -54.03
N ASP A 418 -39.45 37.09 -54.36
CA ASP A 418 -38.25 36.34 -54.81
C ASP A 418 -37.69 35.42 -53.72
N ILE A 419 -37.88 35.81 -52.46
CA ILE A 419 -37.47 35.04 -51.28
C ILE A 419 -38.14 33.66 -51.22
N LYS A 420 -39.36 33.49 -51.74
CA LYS A 420 -40.14 32.25 -51.53
C LYS A 420 -39.64 31.06 -52.39
N GLU A 421 -39.17 31.30 -53.62
CA GLU A 421 -38.52 30.24 -54.41
C GLU A 421 -37.13 29.90 -53.86
N ILE A 422 -36.36 30.93 -53.49
CA ILE A 422 -35.03 30.75 -52.90
C ILE A 422 -35.12 29.99 -51.57
N GLU A 423 -36.09 30.32 -50.70
CA GLU A 423 -36.36 29.55 -49.48
C GLU A 423 -36.71 28.10 -49.77
N HIS A 424 -37.53 27.82 -50.79
CA HIS A 424 -37.89 26.43 -51.11
C HIS A 424 -36.67 25.63 -51.56
N TYR A 425 -35.83 26.21 -52.43
CA TYR A 425 -34.59 25.61 -52.89
C TYR A 425 -33.58 25.41 -51.74
N VAL A 426 -33.40 26.42 -50.88
CA VAL A 426 -32.51 26.35 -49.70
C VAL A 426 -33.01 25.33 -48.69
N LYS A 427 -34.31 25.30 -48.35
CA LYS A 427 -34.91 24.31 -47.44
C LYS A 427 -34.80 22.89 -48.01
N PHE A 428 -34.92 22.70 -49.34
CA PHE A 428 -34.67 21.41 -50.00
C PHE A 428 -33.19 20.99 -49.90
N LYS A 429 -32.25 21.92 -50.15
CA LYS A 429 -30.80 21.66 -50.01
C LYS A 429 -30.40 21.36 -48.57
N GLN A 430 -30.88 22.15 -47.60
CA GLN A 430 -30.69 21.91 -46.16
C GLN A 430 -31.24 20.54 -45.73
N ARG A 431 -32.44 20.15 -46.18
CA ARG A 431 -32.99 18.80 -45.91
C ARG A 431 -32.11 17.69 -46.49
N LYS A 432 -31.52 17.87 -47.68
CA LYS A 432 -30.52 16.92 -48.21
C LYS A 432 -29.25 16.87 -47.37
N TYR A 433 -28.65 18.01 -47.02
CA TYR A 433 -27.44 18.03 -46.19
C TYR A 433 -27.68 17.48 -44.77
N LEU A 434 -28.84 17.75 -44.17
CA LEU A 434 -29.27 17.15 -42.90
C LEU A 434 -29.42 15.63 -43.02
N LEU A 435 -30.02 15.13 -44.12
CA LEU A 435 -30.12 13.70 -44.37
C LEU A 435 -28.75 13.04 -44.58
N TYR A 436 -27.84 13.68 -45.33
CA TYR A 436 -26.46 13.19 -45.48
C TYR A 436 -25.68 13.23 -44.15
N GLY A 437 -25.91 14.24 -43.31
CA GLY A 437 -25.36 14.31 -41.96
C GLY A 437 -25.86 13.19 -41.05
N ILE A 438 -27.17 12.94 -41.04
CA ILE A 438 -27.78 11.83 -40.29
C ILE A 438 -27.27 10.48 -40.78
N VAL A 439 -27.19 10.26 -42.10
CA VAL A 439 -26.61 9.02 -42.67
C VAL A 439 -25.14 8.89 -42.28
N GLY A 440 -24.34 9.97 -42.33
CA GLY A 440 -22.94 9.96 -41.90
C GLY A 440 -22.76 9.65 -40.41
N ILE A 441 -23.60 10.22 -39.55
CA ILE A 441 -23.61 9.92 -38.11
C ILE A 441 -24.01 8.47 -37.85
N LEU A 442 -25.01 7.95 -38.58
CA LEU A 442 -25.45 6.55 -38.45
C LEU A 442 -24.40 5.56 -38.97
N THR A 443 -23.68 5.86 -40.06
CA THR A 443 -22.58 5.02 -40.54
C THR A 443 -21.36 5.10 -39.62
N LEU A 444 -21.06 6.26 -39.05
CA LEU A 444 -20.01 6.40 -38.03
C LEU A 444 -20.38 5.65 -36.74
N ALA A 445 -21.62 5.75 -36.27
CA ALA A 445 -22.11 5.00 -35.12
C ALA A 445 -22.11 3.48 -35.37
N ALA A 446 -22.46 3.04 -36.58
CA ALA A 446 -22.38 1.64 -36.97
C ALA A 446 -20.93 1.14 -37.06
N LEU A 447 -20.01 1.95 -37.60
CA LEU A 447 -18.57 1.65 -37.61
C LEU A 447 -18.00 1.59 -36.19
N LEU A 448 -18.34 2.54 -35.32
CA LEU A 448 -17.95 2.54 -33.91
C LEU A 448 -18.49 1.31 -33.19
N ALA A 449 -19.77 0.97 -33.36
CA ALA A 449 -20.37 -0.25 -32.81
C ALA A 449 -19.69 -1.52 -33.34
N LEU A 450 -19.36 -1.60 -34.63
CA LEU A 450 -18.61 -2.71 -35.20
C LEU A 450 -17.19 -2.80 -34.63
N THR A 451 -16.48 -1.68 -34.44
CA THR A 451 -15.17 -1.69 -33.76
C THR A 451 -15.30 -2.07 -32.28
N PHE A 452 -16.38 -1.66 -31.59
CA PHE A 452 -16.64 -2.03 -30.20
C PHE A 452 -16.91 -3.54 -30.07
N ILE A 453 -17.68 -4.12 -31.00
CA ILE A 453 -17.89 -5.58 -31.13
C ILE A 453 -16.56 -6.30 -31.45
N PHE A 454 -15.72 -5.73 -32.31
CA PHE A 454 -14.41 -6.31 -32.67
C PHE A 454 -13.43 -6.30 -31.49
N ILE A 455 -13.45 -5.23 -30.69
CA ILE A 455 -12.69 -5.10 -29.43
C ILE A 455 -13.21 -6.09 -28.37
N PHE A 456 -14.54 -6.24 -28.23
CA PHE A 456 -15.15 -7.18 -27.27
C PHE A 456 -14.95 -8.66 -27.63
N THR A 457 -14.77 -9.00 -28.90
CA THR A 457 -14.66 -10.40 -29.35
C THR A 457 -13.25 -11.00 -29.29
N PHE A 458 -12.22 -10.20 -28.96
CA PHE A 458 -10.82 -10.67 -28.95
C PHE A 458 -10.11 -10.77 -27.58
N VAL A 459 -10.82 -10.63 -26.45
CA VAL A 459 -10.29 -11.07 -25.13
C VAL A 459 -10.45 -12.59 -24.99
N GLY A 460 -9.73 -13.33 -25.83
CA GLY A 460 -9.79 -14.79 -25.90
C GLY A 460 -9.20 -15.51 -24.68
N CYS A 461 -9.52 -16.80 -24.55
CA CYS A 461 -8.82 -17.68 -23.62
C CYS A 461 -7.31 -17.70 -23.91
N PRO A 462 -6.45 -17.80 -22.88
CA PRO A 462 -5.01 -17.93 -23.08
C PRO A 462 -4.67 -19.25 -23.79
N ASN A 463 -3.49 -19.31 -24.40
CA ASN A 463 -2.98 -20.55 -24.99
C ASN A 463 -2.75 -21.60 -23.89
N ILE A 464 -3.56 -22.66 -23.87
CA ILE A 464 -3.42 -23.79 -22.95
C ILE A 464 -2.91 -25.00 -23.76
N LEU A 465 -1.68 -25.41 -23.51
CA LEU A 465 -1.09 -26.59 -24.14
C LEU A 465 -1.80 -27.85 -23.64
N ASN A 466 -2.29 -28.66 -24.57
CA ASN A 466 -2.96 -29.92 -24.26
C ASN A 466 -1.95 -31.02 -23.91
N GLN A 467 -2.44 -32.14 -23.38
CA GLN A 467 -1.62 -33.28 -22.96
C GLN A 467 -0.69 -33.82 -24.06
N SER A 468 -1.08 -33.75 -25.33
CA SER A 468 -0.22 -34.09 -26.47
C SER A 468 0.92 -33.11 -26.71
N ASN A 469 0.76 -31.83 -26.36
CA ASN A 469 1.80 -30.80 -26.57
C ASN A 469 2.97 -30.92 -25.58
N TRP A 470 2.75 -31.50 -24.40
CA TRP A 470 3.79 -31.76 -23.40
C TRP A 470 4.17 -33.26 -23.27
N ASN A 471 3.75 -34.09 -24.23
CA ASN A 471 4.00 -35.55 -24.23
C ASN A 471 3.60 -36.24 -22.91
N ALA A 472 2.42 -35.88 -22.39
CA ALA A 472 1.83 -36.56 -21.25
C ALA A 472 1.59 -38.04 -21.55
N ARG A 473 1.83 -38.91 -20.56
CA ARG A 473 1.44 -40.32 -20.69
C ARG A 473 -0.07 -40.49 -20.45
N PRO A 474 -0.69 -41.58 -20.96
CA PRO A 474 -2.11 -41.85 -20.75
C PRO A 474 -2.47 -41.94 -19.26
N TYR A 475 -3.64 -41.44 -18.90
CA TYR A 475 -4.24 -41.62 -17.58
C TYR A 475 -4.80 -43.04 -17.42
N LEU A 476 -4.80 -43.58 -16.20
CA LEU A 476 -5.38 -44.89 -15.88
C LEU A 476 -6.91 -44.84 -15.87
N PHE A 477 -7.48 -43.83 -15.21
CA PHE A 477 -8.91 -43.54 -15.20
C PHE A 477 -9.16 -42.07 -14.86
N ARG A 478 -10.38 -41.60 -15.08
CA ARG A 478 -10.85 -40.26 -14.70
C ARG A 478 -12.25 -40.35 -14.10
N GLU A 479 -12.51 -39.47 -13.15
CA GLU A 479 -13.82 -39.25 -12.54
C GLU A 479 -14.17 -37.78 -12.74
N ASN A 480 -15.47 -37.46 -12.87
CA ASN A 480 -15.92 -36.08 -13.00
C ASN A 480 -15.89 -35.35 -11.65
N LEU A 481 -15.88 -34.01 -11.69
CA LEU A 481 -16.18 -33.18 -10.54
C LEU A 481 -17.63 -33.42 -10.07
N THR A 482 -17.86 -33.42 -8.75
CA THR A 482 -19.22 -33.57 -8.18
C THR A 482 -19.99 -32.25 -8.16
N THR A 483 -19.30 -31.14 -8.37
CA THR A 483 -19.85 -29.78 -8.39
C THR A 483 -19.25 -29.04 -9.58
N PHE A 484 -20.09 -28.64 -10.53
CA PHE A 484 -19.68 -27.95 -11.76
C PHE A 484 -20.79 -26.96 -12.18
N PRO A 485 -20.48 -25.68 -12.48
CA PRO A 485 -19.20 -24.98 -12.31
C PRO A 485 -18.63 -25.10 -10.88
N VAL A 486 -17.30 -25.02 -10.74
CA VAL A 486 -16.65 -25.11 -9.43
C VAL A 486 -16.86 -23.85 -8.61
N THR A 487 -17.03 -24.01 -7.30
CA THR A 487 -17.13 -22.91 -6.34
C THR A 487 -15.78 -22.54 -5.72
N HIS A 488 -14.75 -23.37 -5.91
CA HIS A 488 -13.41 -23.15 -5.36
C HIS A 488 -12.31 -23.26 -6.43
N ILE A 489 -11.23 -22.53 -6.21
CA ILE A 489 -9.94 -22.75 -6.89
C ILE A 489 -8.89 -23.07 -5.81
N VAL A 490 -7.96 -23.95 -6.13
CA VAL A 490 -6.85 -24.34 -5.24
C VAL A 490 -5.52 -24.10 -5.95
N ILE A 491 -4.67 -23.23 -5.39
CA ILE A 491 -3.29 -23.00 -5.86
C ILE A 491 -2.30 -23.70 -4.93
N ARG A 492 -1.19 -24.22 -5.49
CA ARG A 492 -0.04 -24.75 -4.76
C ARG A 492 1.26 -24.54 -5.56
N GLN A 493 2.36 -24.15 -4.90
CA GLN A 493 3.70 -24.13 -5.48
C GLN A 493 4.28 -25.56 -5.59
N LEU A 494 5.06 -25.83 -6.63
CA LEU A 494 5.58 -27.16 -6.95
C LEU A 494 7.07 -27.09 -7.32
N GLY A 495 7.89 -27.79 -6.54
CA GLY A 495 9.33 -27.86 -6.69
C GLY A 495 10.06 -26.67 -6.04
N ASP A 496 11.35 -26.88 -5.80
CA ASP A 496 12.25 -25.86 -5.24
C ASP A 496 12.56 -24.76 -6.26
N SER A 497 13.09 -23.63 -5.78
CA SER A 497 13.26 -22.38 -6.54
C SER A 497 14.46 -22.37 -7.51
N GLU A 498 14.80 -23.51 -8.12
CA GLU A 498 15.77 -23.62 -9.22
C GLU A 498 15.30 -22.84 -10.47
N PRO A 499 16.17 -22.10 -11.17
CA PRO A 499 15.79 -21.31 -12.33
C PRO A 499 15.51 -22.18 -13.55
N ILE A 500 14.28 -22.11 -14.07
CA ILE A 500 13.85 -22.88 -15.24
C ILE A 500 14.24 -22.13 -16.53
N LEU A 501 15.19 -22.68 -17.27
CA LEU A 501 15.86 -21.95 -18.36
C LEU A 501 15.09 -21.94 -19.69
N ASN A 502 14.09 -22.79 -19.89
CA ASN A 502 13.27 -22.82 -21.11
C ASN A 502 11.99 -23.65 -20.97
N GLN A 503 11.14 -23.59 -22.00
CA GLN A 503 9.89 -24.32 -22.10
C GLN A 503 10.05 -25.86 -22.09
N GLN A 504 11.19 -26.43 -22.53
CA GLN A 504 11.42 -27.88 -22.48
C GLN A 504 11.70 -28.36 -21.05
N ASP A 505 12.35 -27.54 -20.23
CA ASP A 505 12.55 -27.83 -18.80
C ASP A 505 11.21 -27.79 -18.04
N CYS A 506 10.31 -26.86 -18.36
CA CYS A 506 8.92 -26.91 -17.89
C CYS A 506 8.23 -28.22 -18.26
N ILE A 507 8.35 -28.68 -19.52
CA ILE A 507 7.77 -29.95 -19.97
C ILE A 507 8.39 -31.14 -19.23
N ARG A 508 9.70 -31.12 -18.96
CA ARG A 508 10.39 -32.15 -18.17
C ARG A 508 9.83 -32.21 -16.74
N ASN A 509 9.82 -31.09 -16.02
CA ASN A 509 9.31 -31.03 -14.65
C ASN A 509 7.84 -31.48 -14.52
N ILE A 510 6.99 -31.12 -15.50
CA ILE A 510 5.57 -31.56 -15.53
C ILE A 510 5.44 -33.06 -15.78
N LYS A 511 6.28 -33.63 -16.67
CA LYS A 511 6.32 -35.08 -16.89
C LYS A 511 6.85 -35.83 -15.67
N ASP A 512 7.96 -35.39 -15.10
CA ASP A 512 8.57 -36.05 -13.93
C ASP A 512 7.61 -36.03 -12.73
N LEU A 513 6.77 -34.99 -12.61
CA LEU A 513 5.66 -34.93 -11.66
C LEU A 513 4.52 -35.91 -11.98
N GLN A 514 4.12 -36.08 -13.26
CA GLN A 514 3.14 -37.09 -13.68
C GLN A 514 3.67 -38.52 -13.46
N ASP A 515 4.95 -38.74 -13.76
CA ASP A 515 5.66 -40.01 -13.57
C ASP A 515 5.72 -40.36 -12.07
N PHE A 516 6.21 -39.45 -11.22
CA PHE A 516 6.20 -39.61 -9.76
C PHE A 516 4.80 -39.88 -9.19
N GLN A 517 3.78 -39.12 -9.59
CA GLN A 517 2.45 -39.22 -8.99
C GLN A 517 1.74 -40.54 -9.31
N MET A 518 1.89 -41.11 -10.51
CA MET A 518 1.27 -42.41 -10.80
C MET A 518 2.18 -43.59 -10.43
N ASP A 519 3.51 -43.48 -10.54
CA ASP A 519 4.44 -44.60 -10.28
C ASP A 519 4.86 -44.74 -8.82
N LYS A 520 4.86 -43.66 -8.04
CA LYS A 520 5.23 -43.66 -6.61
C LYS A 520 4.04 -43.46 -5.69
N LEU A 521 3.06 -42.63 -6.07
CA LEU A 521 1.85 -42.39 -5.27
C LEU A 521 0.60 -43.17 -5.76
N GLY A 522 0.69 -43.88 -6.88
CA GLY A 522 -0.41 -44.71 -7.40
C GLY A 522 -1.62 -43.93 -7.94
N TRP A 523 -1.45 -42.65 -8.27
CA TRP A 523 -2.55 -41.80 -8.76
C TRP A 523 -2.94 -42.14 -10.20
N ALA A 524 -4.18 -41.83 -10.59
CA ALA A 524 -4.69 -42.16 -11.93
C ALA A 524 -4.15 -41.26 -13.07
N ASP A 525 -3.65 -40.07 -12.74
CA ASP A 525 -3.12 -39.03 -13.64
C ASP A 525 -2.40 -37.98 -12.78
N ILE A 526 -1.69 -37.03 -13.40
CA ILE A 526 -1.15 -35.83 -12.72
C ILE A 526 -2.25 -35.14 -11.89
N GLY A 527 -1.95 -34.75 -10.65
CA GLY A 527 -2.97 -34.40 -9.65
C GLY A 527 -3.71 -33.08 -9.91
N PHE A 528 -3.16 -32.22 -10.75
CA PHE A 528 -3.66 -30.87 -11.01
C PHE A 528 -4.54 -30.80 -12.26
N ASN A 529 -5.50 -29.87 -12.27
CA ASN A 529 -6.35 -29.61 -13.42
C ASN A 529 -5.58 -28.82 -14.49
N PHE A 530 -4.82 -27.82 -14.04
CA PHE A 530 -3.89 -27.05 -14.86
C PHE A 530 -2.56 -26.89 -14.11
N LEU A 531 -1.49 -26.73 -14.88
CA LEU A 531 -0.21 -26.30 -14.33
C LEU A 531 0.22 -25.04 -15.07
N ILE A 532 0.73 -24.05 -14.35
CA ILE A 532 1.45 -22.92 -14.92
C ILE A 532 2.92 -23.19 -14.64
N CYS A 533 3.79 -22.91 -15.60
CA CYS A 533 5.23 -22.94 -15.39
C CYS A 533 5.85 -21.62 -15.87
N ASN A 534 6.75 -21.05 -15.06
CA ASN A 534 7.58 -19.91 -15.41
C ASN A 534 8.96 -20.37 -15.91
N TYR A 535 9.50 -19.71 -16.93
CA TYR A 535 10.82 -19.97 -17.50
C TYR A 535 11.43 -18.69 -18.09
N ASN A 536 12.77 -18.62 -18.23
CA ASN A 536 13.49 -17.38 -18.57
C ASN A 536 13.11 -16.21 -17.63
N ASP A 537 12.88 -16.50 -16.35
CA ASP A 537 12.42 -15.62 -15.26
C ASP A 537 11.05 -14.91 -15.45
N ASP A 538 10.62 -14.70 -16.70
CA ASP A 538 9.51 -13.83 -17.07
C ASP A 538 8.49 -14.46 -18.04
N GLN A 539 8.74 -15.64 -18.61
CA GLN A 539 7.83 -16.27 -19.58
C GLN A 539 7.01 -17.41 -18.98
N GLN A 540 5.69 -17.34 -19.18
CA GLN A 540 4.77 -18.33 -18.62
C GLN A 540 4.00 -19.09 -19.69
N GLN A 541 3.80 -20.38 -19.44
CA GLN A 541 2.93 -21.24 -20.24
C GLN A 541 2.00 -22.06 -19.33
N ILE A 542 0.73 -22.14 -19.73
CA ILE A 542 -0.28 -23.00 -19.10
C ILE A 542 -0.30 -24.37 -19.80
N TYR A 543 -0.29 -25.42 -19.00
CA TYR A 543 -0.36 -26.81 -19.41
C TYR A 543 -1.61 -27.45 -18.83
N ARG A 544 -2.34 -28.21 -19.65
CA ARG A 544 -3.52 -28.95 -19.23
C ARG A 544 -3.11 -30.29 -18.62
N GLY A 545 -3.35 -30.44 -17.31
CA GLY A 545 -3.41 -31.73 -16.63
C GLY A 545 -4.79 -32.37 -16.83
N ARG A 546 -5.54 -32.56 -15.74
CA ARG A 546 -6.90 -33.13 -15.79
C ARG A 546 -7.93 -32.23 -16.49
N GLY A 547 -7.69 -30.91 -16.55
CA GLY A 547 -8.56 -29.92 -17.20
C GLY A 547 -9.89 -29.64 -16.49
N TRP A 548 -10.80 -28.95 -17.18
CA TRP A 548 -11.98 -28.29 -16.60
C TRP A 548 -13.02 -29.18 -15.90
N ILE A 549 -13.22 -30.44 -16.32
CA ILE A 549 -14.39 -31.25 -15.90
C ILE A 549 -14.03 -32.44 -14.97
N ASN A 550 -12.74 -32.78 -14.87
CA ASN A 550 -12.27 -33.99 -14.21
C ASN A 550 -11.80 -33.69 -12.79
N ARG A 551 -12.03 -34.63 -11.86
CA ARG A 551 -11.69 -34.50 -10.44
C ARG A 551 -10.18 -34.44 -10.20
N GLY A 552 -9.76 -33.52 -9.35
CA GLY A 552 -8.37 -33.37 -8.93
C GLY A 552 -7.84 -34.50 -8.04
N ALA A 553 -6.53 -34.45 -7.75
CA ALA A 553 -5.88 -35.14 -6.61
C ALA A 553 -4.92 -34.21 -5.84
N HIS A 554 -5.02 -32.90 -6.05
CA HIS A 554 -4.12 -31.86 -5.54
C HIS A 554 -4.35 -31.46 -4.07
N CYS A 555 -5.58 -31.54 -3.55
CA CYS A 555 -5.88 -31.16 -2.16
C CYS A 555 -7.02 -31.99 -1.56
N ARG A 556 -6.73 -32.69 -0.46
CA ARG A 556 -7.70 -33.51 0.28
C ARG A 556 -8.82 -32.61 0.81
N GLY A 557 -10.07 -33.01 0.61
CA GLY A 557 -11.25 -32.22 0.98
C GLY A 557 -11.72 -31.22 -0.07
N TYR A 558 -10.91 -30.88 -1.08
CA TYR A 558 -11.27 -29.91 -2.14
C TYR A 558 -11.30 -30.51 -3.56
N ASN A 559 -10.67 -31.67 -3.78
CA ASN A 559 -10.55 -32.32 -5.10
C ASN A 559 -11.87 -32.46 -5.89
N TYR A 560 -13.03 -32.50 -5.22
CA TYR A 560 -14.34 -32.81 -5.82
C TYR A 560 -15.16 -31.58 -6.26
N ASN A 561 -14.89 -30.40 -5.70
CA ASN A 561 -15.62 -29.14 -5.94
C ASN A 561 -14.72 -27.97 -6.34
N SER A 562 -13.46 -28.25 -6.71
CA SER A 562 -12.47 -27.23 -7.08
C SER A 562 -11.61 -27.63 -8.29
N LEU A 563 -10.93 -26.64 -8.87
CA LEU A 563 -9.85 -26.87 -9.83
C LEU A 563 -8.50 -26.59 -9.17
N GLY A 564 -7.59 -27.55 -9.24
CA GLY A 564 -6.20 -27.40 -8.81
C GLY A 564 -5.33 -26.78 -9.89
N ILE A 565 -4.61 -25.71 -9.52
CA ILE A 565 -3.61 -25.02 -10.33
C ILE A 565 -2.25 -25.21 -9.63
N GLY A 566 -1.34 -25.92 -10.30
CA GLY A 566 0.03 -26.13 -9.83
C GLY A 566 0.99 -25.13 -10.47
N ASN A 567 1.79 -24.43 -9.67
CA ASN A 567 2.78 -23.44 -10.14
C ASN A 567 4.19 -24.02 -10.09
N ILE A 568 4.97 -23.92 -11.18
CA ILE A 568 6.31 -24.53 -11.31
C ILE A 568 7.35 -23.46 -11.70
N GLY A 569 8.44 -23.34 -10.94
CA GLY A 569 9.42 -22.24 -11.06
C GLY A 569 9.11 -21.06 -10.13
N ASN A 570 9.84 -19.94 -10.22
CA ASN A 570 9.63 -18.77 -9.35
C ASN A 570 8.39 -17.93 -9.75
N TYR A 571 7.53 -17.55 -8.79
CA TYR A 571 6.27 -16.82 -9.01
C TYR A 571 6.22 -15.38 -8.50
N ALA A 572 7.31 -14.87 -7.90
CA ALA A 572 7.34 -13.57 -7.21
C ALA A 572 7.21 -12.31 -8.11
N THR A 573 7.06 -12.46 -9.43
CA THR A 573 7.04 -11.33 -10.39
C THR A 573 5.62 -10.91 -10.80
N ARG A 574 5.37 -9.61 -11.03
CA ARG A 574 4.04 -9.10 -11.45
C ARG A 574 3.46 -9.79 -12.70
N LYS A 575 4.34 -10.26 -13.60
CA LYS A 575 3.97 -10.95 -14.84
C LYS A 575 3.29 -12.29 -14.59
N SER A 576 3.56 -12.95 -13.44
CA SER A 576 2.96 -14.24 -13.05
C SER A 576 1.44 -14.18 -12.85
N LEU A 577 0.92 -12.99 -12.57
CA LEU A 577 -0.50 -12.76 -12.34
C LEU A 577 -1.33 -12.70 -13.63
N SER A 578 -0.73 -12.24 -14.73
CA SER A 578 -1.46 -12.02 -15.99
C SER A 578 -2.00 -13.33 -16.58
N THR A 579 -1.15 -14.35 -16.66
CA THR A 579 -1.48 -15.71 -17.15
C THR A 579 -2.54 -16.39 -16.28
N PHE A 580 -2.42 -16.27 -14.95
CA PHE A 580 -3.43 -16.76 -14.01
C PHE A 580 -4.78 -16.06 -14.19
N LYS A 581 -4.79 -14.72 -14.25
CA LYS A 581 -6.01 -13.92 -14.49
C LYS A 581 -6.70 -14.33 -15.79
N SER A 582 -5.94 -14.53 -16.87
CA SER A 582 -6.47 -15.02 -18.15
C SER A 582 -7.04 -16.44 -18.07
N LEU A 583 -6.43 -17.34 -17.29
CA LEU A 583 -6.94 -18.70 -17.09
C LEU A 583 -8.27 -18.69 -16.34
N ILE A 584 -8.38 -17.93 -15.25
CA ILE A 584 -9.63 -17.78 -14.49
C ILE A 584 -10.72 -17.12 -15.34
N LYS A 585 -10.40 -16.02 -16.05
CA LYS A 585 -11.28 -15.36 -17.03
C LYS A 585 -11.85 -16.37 -18.03
N CYS A 586 -11.00 -17.19 -18.62
CA CYS A 586 -11.41 -18.26 -19.53
C CYS A 586 -12.34 -19.31 -18.87
N GLY A 587 -12.06 -19.69 -17.62
CA GLY A 587 -12.88 -20.64 -16.86
C GLY A 587 -14.28 -20.11 -16.53
N ILE A 588 -14.39 -18.83 -16.17
CA ILE A 588 -15.69 -18.15 -15.96
C ILE A 588 -16.46 -18.06 -17.28
N THR A 589 -15.83 -17.58 -18.37
CA THR A 589 -16.46 -17.50 -19.70
C THR A 589 -16.87 -18.86 -20.26
N LYS A 590 -16.26 -19.97 -19.81
CA LYS A 590 -16.66 -21.35 -20.14
C LYS A 590 -17.72 -21.95 -19.23
N ASN A 591 -18.24 -21.20 -18.25
CA ASN A 591 -19.10 -21.69 -17.16
C ASN A 591 -18.51 -22.93 -16.46
N ALA A 592 -17.19 -22.93 -16.24
CA ALA A 592 -16.47 -23.96 -15.49
C ALA A 592 -16.11 -23.50 -14.07
N ILE A 593 -16.09 -22.18 -13.83
CA ILE A 593 -15.85 -21.54 -12.54
C ILE A 593 -17.01 -20.56 -12.31
N VAL A 594 -17.59 -20.50 -11.10
CA VAL A 594 -18.60 -19.48 -10.76
C VAL A 594 -17.96 -18.09 -10.63
N GLN A 595 -18.70 -17.02 -10.91
CA GLN A 595 -18.16 -15.65 -10.88
C GLN A 595 -17.71 -15.22 -9.47
N ASN A 596 -18.34 -15.75 -8.41
CA ASN A 596 -18.03 -15.53 -7.00
C ASN A 596 -17.24 -16.69 -6.35
N PHE A 597 -16.31 -17.31 -7.08
CA PHE A 597 -15.54 -18.45 -6.56
C PHE A 597 -14.64 -18.06 -5.37
N ILE A 598 -14.37 -19.02 -4.50
CA ILE A 598 -13.45 -18.87 -3.37
C ILE A 598 -12.07 -19.37 -3.79
N LEU A 599 -11.07 -18.49 -3.78
CA LEU A 599 -9.68 -18.89 -3.93
C LEU A 599 -9.14 -19.44 -2.60
N ASN A 600 -8.47 -20.59 -2.65
CA ASN A 600 -7.67 -21.13 -1.56
C ASN A 600 -6.24 -21.30 -2.07
N VAL A 601 -5.24 -20.93 -1.27
CA VAL A 601 -3.83 -21.19 -1.57
C VAL A 601 -3.27 -22.12 -0.48
N PHE A 602 -2.77 -23.28 -0.86
CA PHE A 602 -2.34 -24.35 0.04
C PHE A 602 -0.90 -24.73 -0.24
N ASP A 603 0.02 -24.05 0.43
CA ASP A 603 1.44 -24.37 0.38
C ASP A 603 1.91 -25.18 1.60
N GLU A 604 2.90 -26.03 1.37
CA GLU A 604 3.55 -26.85 2.41
C GLU A 604 5.02 -26.46 2.60
N LEU A 605 5.61 -25.59 1.76
CA LEU A 605 7.03 -25.21 1.87
C LEU A 605 7.42 -23.76 1.47
N GLN A 606 6.62 -22.97 0.71
CA GLN A 606 7.02 -21.59 0.36
C GLN A 606 5.96 -20.48 0.59
N THR A 607 6.30 -19.59 1.54
CA THR A 607 5.94 -18.16 1.68
C THR A 607 4.48 -17.68 1.56
N ALA A 608 4.04 -16.95 2.58
CA ALA A 608 2.85 -16.09 2.54
C ALA A 608 2.88 -14.97 1.48
N LEU A 609 4.04 -14.72 0.85
CA LEU A 609 4.16 -13.86 -0.34
C LEU A 609 3.29 -14.40 -1.49
N ILE A 610 3.41 -15.70 -1.81
CA ILE A 610 2.65 -16.33 -2.90
C ILE A 610 1.14 -16.20 -2.64
N ASN A 611 0.70 -16.42 -1.40
CA ASN A 611 -0.69 -16.20 -1.00
C ASN A 611 -1.13 -14.75 -1.27
N LYS A 612 -0.42 -13.74 -0.73
CA LYS A 612 -0.73 -12.32 -0.92
C LYS A 612 -0.75 -11.91 -2.39
N THR A 613 0.20 -12.40 -3.19
CA THR A 613 0.30 -12.14 -4.63
C THR A 613 -0.92 -12.69 -5.38
N PHE A 614 -1.34 -13.93 -5.11
CA PHE A 614 -2.55 -14.49 -5.74
C PHE A 614 -3.87 -13.95 -5.18
N GLU A 615 -3.92 -13.56 -3.89
CA GLU A 615 -5.05 -12.86 -3.28
C GLU A 615 -5.26 -11.45 -3.88
N ALA A 616 -4.17 -10.69 -4.11
CA ALA A 616 -4.23 -9.41 -4.82
C ALA A 616 -4.71 -9.59 -6.27
N ALA A 617 -4.30 -10.66 -6.95
CA ALA A 617 -4.83 -11.00 -8.26
C ALA A 617 -6.32 -11.39 -8.24
N PHE A 618 -6.78 -12.08 -7.19
CA PHE A 618 -8.18 -12.42 -6.97
C PHE A 618 -9.05 -11.18 -6.73
N ILE A 619 -8.63 -10.25 -5.86
CA ILE A 619 -9.30 -8.97 -5.61
C ILE A 619 -9.42 -8.17 -6.92
N SER A 620 -8.33 -8.08 -7.68
CA SER A 620 -8.31 -7.42 -9.00
C SER A 620 -9.19 -8.13 -10.06
N LEU A 621 -9.40 -9.44 -9.96
CA LEU A 621 -10.36 -10.16 -10.81
C LEU A 621 -11.81 -9.82 -10.45
N GLN A 622 -12.17 -9.76 -9.17
CA GLN A 622 -13.54 -9.40 -8.77
C GLN A 622 -13.92 -8.00 -9.24
N GLY A 623 -13.03 -7.00 -9.06
CA GLY A 623 -13.22 -5.66 -9.62
C GLY A 623 -13.32 -5.62 -11.16
N SER A 624 -12.65 -6.54 -11.86
CA SER A 624 -12.77 -6.68 -13.33
C SER A 624 -14.10 -7.29 -13.81
N TYR A 625 -14.95 -7.76 -12.89
CA TYR A 625 -16.19 -8.50 -13.16
C TYR A 625 -17.43 -7.93 -12.46
N GLY A 626 -17.32 -6.78 -11.79
CA GLY A 626 -18.47 -6.09 -11.17
C GLY A 626 -19.09 -6.86 -10.00
N ILE A 627 -18.26 -7.18 -9.00
CA ILE A 627 -18.64 -7.79 -7.71
C ILE A 627 -18.15 -6.88 -6.58
#